data_AF-A0ABD5TJN7-F1
#
_entry.id   AF-A0ABD5TJN7-F1
#
_cell.length_a   1.000
_cell.length_b   1.000
_cell.length_c   1.000
_cell.angle_alpha   90.00
_cell.angle_beta   90.00
_cell.angle_gamma   90.00
#
_symmetry.space_group_name_H-M   'P 1'
#
loop_
_entity.id
_entity.type
_entity.pdbx_description
1 polymer ?
#
loop_
_entity_poly.entity_id
_entity_poly.type
_entity_poly.pdbx_seq_one_letter_code
_entity_poly.pdbx_strand_id
1 'polypeptide(L)' 'MSLEPQRARVGECDTPTCTDEAETITPEGYVCSSCASAIAAEYERARERDREAGGR' A
#
# COMPACT_ATOMS: atom_id res chain seq x y z
N MET A 1 4.90 -24.21 -25.10
CA MET A 1 4.72 -23.83 -23.69
C MET A 1 4.34 -22.35 -23.68
N SER A 2 3.04 -22.06 -23.61
CA SER A 2 2.54 -20.69 -23.58
C SER A 2 2.72 -20.17 -22.15
N LEU A 3 3.55 -19.15 -21.98
CA LEU A 3 3.58 -18.38 -20.73
C LEU A 3 2.25 -17.62 -20.69
N GLU A 4 1.27 -18.17 -19.97
CA GLU A 4 0.07 -17.43 -19.63
C GLU A 4 0.51 -16.10 -19.00
N PRO A 5 0.01 -14.94 -19.44
CA PRO A 5 0.24 -13.72 -18.70
C PRO A 5 -0.37 -13.99 -17.34
N GLN A 6 0.48 -14.03 -16.32
CA GLN A 6 0.08 -14.08 -14.93
C GLN A 6 -0.92 -12.95 -14.78
N ARG A 7 -2.23 -13.27 -14.84
CA ARG A 7 -3.27 -12.27 -14.64
C ARG A 7 -2.94 -11.76 -13.25
N ALA A 8 -2.45 -10.52 -13.15
CA ALA A 8 -2.41 -9.80 -11.89
C ALA A 8 -3.75 -10.11 -11.25
N ARG A 9 -3.74 -10.75 -10.07
CA ARG A 9 -4.96 -11.22 -9.43
C ARG A 9 -5.78 -9.98 -9.14
N VAL A 10 -6.66 -9.63 -10.07
CA VAL A 10 -7.46 -8.41 -10.00
C VAL A 10 -8.34 -8.61 -8.77
N GLY A 11 -7.99 -7.93 -7.68
CA GLY A 11 -8.69 -8.01 -6.40
C GLY A 11 -7.92 -8.61 -5.23
N GLU A 12 -6.64 -9.01 -5.34
CA GLU A 12 -5.84 -9.38 -4.15
C GLU A 12 -4.94 -8.21 -3.73
N CYS A 13 -4.79 -7.99 -2.43
CA CYS A 13 -3.93 -6.94 -1.87
C CYS A 13 -2.48 -7.12 -2.35
N ASP A 14 -1.91 -6.06 -2.94
CA ASP A 14 -0.49 -6.02 -3.34
C ASP A 14 0.48 -6.07 -2.15
N THR A 15 -0.01 -5.93 -0.92
CA THR A 15 0.84 -5.97 0.28
C THR A 15 1.37 -7.39 0.49
N PRO A 16 2.71 -7.59 0.54
CA PRO A 16 3.28 -8.90 0.79
C PRO A 16 2.72 -9.48 2.09
N THR A 17 2.34 -10.76 2.07
CA THR A 17 1.72 -11.48 3.22
C THR A 17 0.27 -11.11 3.55
N CYS A 18 -0.31 -10.10 2.91
CA CYS A 18 -1.74 -9.83 3.01
C CYS A 18 -2.47 -10.64 1.94
N THR A 19 -3.52 -11.36 2.34
CA THR A 19 -4.37 -12.14 1.42
C THR A 19 -5.77 -11.56 1.33
N ASP A 20 -5.99 -10.36 1.87
CA ASP A 20 -7.27 -9.67 1.81
C ASP A 20 -7.55 -9.17 0.40
N GLU A 21 -8.83 -8.90 0.13
CA GLU A 21 -9.23 -8.32 -1.14
C GLU A 21 -8.77 -6.86 -1.24
N ALA A 22 -8.19 -6.51 -2.39
CA ALA A 22 -7.79 -5.15 -2.66
C ALA A 22 -9.00 -4.28 -2.98
N GLU A 23 -9.10 -3.14 -2.29
CA GLU A 23 -10.25 -2.24 -2.34
C GLU A 23 -9.84 -0.80 -2.67
N THR A 24 -8.58 -0.44 -2.43
CA THR A 24 -8.08 0.95 -2.46
C THR A 24 -6.77 1.06 -3.24
N ILE A 25 -6.69 2.03 -4.16
CA ILE A 25 -5.45 2.35 -4.87
C ILE A 25 -4.63 3.31 -4.02
N THR A 26 -3.40 2.91 -3.70
CA THR A 26 -2.41 3.74 -2.99
C THR A 26 -1.17 3.96 -3.88
N PRO A 27 -0.27 4.89 -3.53
CA PRO A 27 1.00 5.05 -4.26
C PRO A 27 1.87 3.79 -4.29
N GLU A 28 1.71 2.88 -3.34
CA GLU A 28 2.47 1.64 -3.24
C GLU A 28 1.85 0.47 -4.02
N GLY A 29 0.58 0.58 -4.42
CA GLY A 29 -0.14 -0.47 -5.14
C GLY A 29 -1.63 -0.51 -4.81
N TYR A 30 -2.31 -1.55 -5.31
CA TYR A 30 -3.72 -1.79 -5.02
C TYR A 30 -3.84 -2.67 -3.77
N VAL A 31 -4.35 -2.10 -2.68
CA VAL A 31 -4.32 -2.72 -1.35
C VAL A 31 -5.69 -2.76 -0.70
N CYS A 32 -5.87 -3.59 0.32
CA CYS A 32 -7.09 -3.62 1.12
C CYS A 32 -7.24 -2.35 1.99
N SER A 33 -8.44 -2.10 2.51
CA SER A 33 -8.73 -0.94 3.37
C SER A 33 -7.85 -0.85 4.63
N SER A 34 -7.50 -2.00 5.22
CA SER A 34 -6.64 -2.08 6.40
C SER A 34 -5.20 -1.65 6.08
N CYS A 35 -4.61 -2.22 5.02
CA CYS A 35 -3.27 -1.85 4.57
C CYS A 35 -3.20 -0.40 4.12
N ALA A 36 -4.21 0.11 3.40
CA ALA A 36 -4.29 1.52 3.04
C ALA A 36 -4.25 2.45 4.27
N SER A 37 -4.97 2.08 5.33
CA SER A 37 -5.00 2.86 6.58
C SER A 37 -3.64 2.85 7.29
N ALA A 38 -2.96 1.70 7.32
CA ALA A 38 -1.62 1.59 7.90
C ALA A 38 -0.59 2.45 7.14
N ILE A 39 -0.62 2.38 5.81
CA ILE A 39 0.24 3.19 4.94
C ILE A 39 -0.01 4.68 5.19
N ALA A 40 -1.27 5.12 5.20
CA ALA A 40 -1.61 6.52 5.47
C ALA A 40 -1.06 6.99 6.83
N ALA A 41 -1.19 6.19 7.89
CA ALA A 41 -0.66 6.51 9.20
C ALA A 41 0.88 6.66 9.21
N GLU A 42 1.60 5.81 8.47
CA GLU A 42 3.06 5.94 8.35
C GLU A 42 3.47 7.21 7.60
N TYR A 43 2.74 7.61 6.56
CA TYR A 43 2.97 8.88 5.88
C TYR A 43 2.72 10.09 6.78
N GLU A 44 1.68 10.04 7.62
CA GLU A 44 1.40 11.09 8.60
C GLU A 44 2.52 11.20 9.64
N ARG A 45 2.97 10.06 10.18
CA ARG A 45 4.11 10.01 11.11
C ARG A 45 5.40 10.52 10.49
N ALA A 46 5.67 10.15 9.24
CA ALA A 46 6.83 10.66 8.51
C ALA A 46 6.76 12.19 8.38
N ARG A 47 5.59 12.73 8.00
CA ARG A 47 5.34 14.17 7.94
C ARG A 47 5.53 14.88 9.27
N GLU A 48 5.11 14.28 10.37
CA GLU A 48 5.31 14.85 11.71
C GLU A 48 6.80 14.94 12.04
N ARG A 49 7.57 13.86 11.81
CA ARG A 49 9.02 13.87 12.02
C ARG A 49 9.74 14.91 11.17
N ASP A 50 9.38 15.06 9.89
CA ASP A 50 9.96 16.08 9.02
C ASP A 50 9.66 17.50 9.51
N ARG A 51 8.45 17.74 10.05
CA ARG A 51 8.08 19.03 10.66
C ARG A 51 8.89 19.31 11.93
N GLU A 52 9.08 18.31 12.77
CA GLU A 52 9.90 18.43 13.99
C GLU A 52 11.38 18.65 13.65
N ALA A 53 11.90 17.99 12.61
CA ALA A 53 13.29 18.10 12.18
C ALA A 53 13.59 19.41 11.41
N GLY A 54 12.60 19.97 10.71
CA GLY A 54 12.74 21.19 9.89
C GLY A 54 12.58 22.51 10.65
N GLY A 55 12.35 22.48 11.96
CA GLY A 55 12.26 23.68 12.80
C GLY A 55 13.61 24.22 13.25
N ARG A 56 14.47 24.70 12.33
CA ARG A 56 15.67 25.48 12.67
C ARG A 56 15.98 26.57 11.66
#